data_AF-A0AB39Z4S1-F1
#
_entry.id   AF-A0AB39Z4S1-F1
#
_cell.length_a   1.000
_cell.length_b   1.000
_cell.length_c   1.000
_cell.angle_alpha   90.00
_cell.angle_beta   90.00
_cell.angle_gamma   90.00
#
_symmetry.space_group_name_H-M   'P 1'
#
loop_
_entity.id
_entity.type
_entity.pdbx_description
1 polymer ?
#
loop_
_entity_poly.entity_id
_entity_poly.type
_entity_poly.pdbx_seq_one_letter_code
_entity_poly.pdbx_strand_id
1 'polypeptide(L)'
;MKSTLGLATVLFIVVFACGLHSGSSSSSSSPKICVLNNCNWNSSTNVCARYGSSNLCNRFRNSCAMRYESCVSSSSVKYTAVSLSQCSGISVGSRGTCGGSSSSSSSSSNVVPIIIRRG
;
A
#
# COMPACT_ATOMS: atom_id res chain seq x y z
N MET A 1 59.40 30.52 -3.38
CA MET A 1 58.33 30.18 -2.43
C MET A 1 56.99 30.10 -3.17
N LYS A 2 56.77 29.08 -4.00
CA LYS A 2 55.51 28.89 -4.73
C LYS A 2 55.38 27.37 -4.96
N SER A 3 54.15 26.86 -4.89
CA SER A 3 53.77 25.47 -5.20
C SER A 3 53.68 24.44 -4.06
N THR A 4 53.13 24.82 -2.91
CA THR A 4 52.58 23.84 -1.94
C THR A 4 51.07 24.01 -1.68
N LEU A 5 50.42 25.05 -2.22
CA LEU A 5 48.98 25.31 -1.99
C LEU A 5 48.01 24.48 -2.86
N GLY A 6 48.49 23.80 -3.90
CA GLY A 6 47.62 23.09 -4.85
C GLY A 6 47.13 21.71 -4.39
N LEU A 7 47.87 21.04 -3.50
CA LEU A 7 47.58 19.65 -3.14
C LEU A 7 46.51 19.54 -2.04
N ALA A 8 46.48 20.49 -1.10
CA ALA A 8 45.50 20.53 -0.03
C ALA A 8 44.08 20.90 -0.51
N THR A 9 43.98 21.74 -1.55
CA THR A 9 42.69 22.18 -2.11
C THR A 9 42.02 21.10 -2.95
N VAL A 10 42.79 20.30 -3.69
CA VAL A 10 42.25 19.15 -4.46
C VAL A 10 41.73 18.06 -3.52
N LEU A 11 42.40 17.81 -2.40
CA LEU A 11 41.99 16.81 -1.41
C LEU A 11 40.65 17.17 -0.72
N PHE A 12 40.41 18.46 -0.48
CA PHE A 12 39.13 18.93 0.08
C PHE A 12 37.94 18.75 -0.87
N ILE A 13 38.14 18.91 -2.18
CA ILE A 13 37.06 18.77 -3.18
C ILE A 13 36.64 17.30 -3.34
N VAL A 14 37.60 16.35 -3.27
CA VAL A 14 37.30 14.91 -3.37
C VAL A 14 36.48 14.41 -2.18
N VAL A 15 36.74 14.93 -0.97
CA VAL A 15 35.98 14.54 0.23
C VAL A 15 34.55 15.10 0.22
N PHE A 16 34.35 16.31 -0.31
CA PHE A 16 33.01 16.91 -0.41
C PHE A 16 32.13 16.26 -1.49
N ALA A 17 32.73 15.76 -2.58
CA ALA A 17 32.01 15.05 -3.64
C ALA A 17 31.49 13.66 -3.22
N CYS A 18 32.13 13.02 -2.24
CA CYS A 18 31.67 11.74 -1.69
C CYS A 18 30.66 11.87 -0.53
N GLY A 19 30.57 13.05 0.11
CA GLY A 19 29.70 13.28 1.27
C GLY A 19 28.24 13.62 0.96
N LEU A 20 27.92 13.91 -0.30
CA LEU A 20 26.58 14.34 -0.74
C LEU A 20 25.93 13.35 -1.72
N HIS A 21 26.08 12.04 -1.50
CA HIS A 21 25.07 11.10 -1.99
C HIS A 21 24.01 10.91 -0.91
N SER A 22 23.22 11.96 -0.70
CA SER A 22 22.00 11.93 0.08
C SER A 22 21.07 10.86 -0.50
N GLY A 23 21.02 9.73 0.18
CA GLY A 23 19.90 8.81 0.21
C GLY A 23 19.26 8.52 -1.14
N SER A 24 19.93 7.70 -1.96
CA SER A 24 19.19 6.83 -2.87
C SER A 24 18.27 5.98 -2.02
N SER A 25 17.04 6.44 -1.83
CA SER A 25 15.94 5.62 -1.33
C SER A 25 15.73 4.56 -2.40
N SER A 26 16.53 3.49 -2.32
CA SER A 26 16.34 2.27 -3.07
C SER A 26 14.94 1.79 -2.73
N SER A 27 13.98 2.19 -3.55
CA SER A 27 12.65 1.60 -3.62
C SER A 27 12.86 0.20 -4.14
N SER A 28 13.33 -0.68 -3.24
CA SER A 28 13.56 -2.09 -3.51
C SER A 28 12.19 -2.71 -3.76
N SER A 29 11.75 -2.66 -5.01
CA SER A 29 10.60 -3.39 -5.51
C SER A 29 11.04 -4.83 -5.71
N SER A 30 11.42 -5.50 -4.61
CA SER A 30 11.69 -6.93 -4.63
C SER A 30 10.44 -7.64 -5.14
N PRO A 31 10.55 -8.54 -6.14
CA PRO A 31 9.41 -9.29 -6.63
C PRO A 31 8.75 -10.03 -5.46
N LYS A 32 7.46 -9.76 -5.26
CA LYS A 32 6.67 -10.41 -4.21
C LYS A 32 6.03 -11.67 -4.77
N ILE A 33 6.42 -12.81 -4.25
CA ILE A 33 5.85 -14.11 -4.63
C ILE A 33 4.78 -14.47 -3.60
N CYS A 34 3.53 -14.51 -4.06
CA CYS A 34 2.37 -14.80 -3.24
C CYS A 34 1.91 -16.23 -3.44
N VAL A 35 2.35 -17.14 -2.57
CA VAL A 35 1.89 -18.54 -2.59
C VAL A 35 0.61 -18.65 -1.77
N LEU A 36 -0.54 -18.78 -2.44
CA LEU A 36 -1.81 -19.04 -1.78
C LEU A 36 -2.05 -20.54 -1.66
N ASN A 37 -1.92 -21.09 -0.46
CA ASN A 37 -2.20 -22.49 -0.19
C ASN A 37 -3.69 -22.74 0.11
N ASN A 38 -4.21 -23.88 -0.35
CA ASN A 38 -5.59 -24.32 -0.15
C ASN A 38 -6.62 -23.26 -0.56
N CYS A 39 -6.47 -22.71 -1.77
CA CYS A 39 -7.28 -21.59 -2.23
C CYS A 39 -8.26 -21.98 -3.33
N ASN A 40 -9.55 -21.98 -3.01
CA ASN A 40 -10.61 -22.16 -3.99
C ASN A 40 -11.02 -20.81 -4.60
N TRP A 41 -10.38 -20.41 -5.70
CA TRP A 41 -10.68 -19.17 -6.41
C TRP A 41 -12.10 -19.10 -6.98
N ASN A 42 -12.75 -20.23 -7.22
CA ASN A 42 -14.12 -20.34 -7.74
C ASN A 42 -15.20 -20.33 -6.65
N SER A 43 -14.81 -20.30 -5.36
CA SER A 43 -15.77 -20.15 -4.28
C SER A 43 -16.48 -18.79 -4.38
N SER A 44 -17.80 -18.81 -4.17
CA SER A 44 -18.67 -17.63 -4.11
C SER A 44 -18.90 -17.14 -2.67
N THR A 45 -18.18 -17.71 -1.69
CA THR A 45 -18.30 -17.33 -0.28
C THR A 45 -17.64 -15.99 -0.02
N ASN A 46 -18.43 -14.93 -0.07
CA ASN A 46 -17.95 -13.57 0.17
C ASN A 46 -17.30 -13.43 1.54
N VAL A 47 -16.29 -12.57 1.63
CA VAL A 47 -15.63 -12.20 2.89
C VAL A 47 -15.48 -10.69 2.98
N CYS A 48 -15.54 -10.16 4.19
CA CYS A 48 -15.22 -8.77 4.47
C CYS A 48 -13.85 -8.69 5.11
N ALA A 49 -13.03 -7.73 4.71
CA ALA A 49 -11.80 -7.47 5.42
C ALA A 49 -11.50 -5.98 5.55
N ARG A 50 -10.99 -5.60 6.72
CA ARG A 50 -10.57 -4.25 7.04
C ARG A 50 -9.19 -3.97 6.47
N TYR A 51 -9.02 -2.79 5.88
CA TYR A 51 -7.78 -2.31 5.29
C TYR A 51 -6.86 -1.72 6.37
N GLY A 52 -5.89 -2.53 6.82
CA GLY A 52 -4.95 -2.15 7.87
C GLY A 52 -5.63 -1.66 9.15
N SER A 53 -5.13 -0.53 9.65
CA SER A 53 -5.68 0.14 10.84
C SER A 53 -6.77 1.16 10.51
N SER A 54 -7.09 1.39 9.24
CA SER A 54 -8.11 2.35 8.82
C SER A 54 -9.53 1.79 9.04
N ASN A 55 -10.52 2.69 9.08
CA ASN A 55 -11.94 2.31 9.14
C ASN A 55 -12.53 1.91 7.77
N LEU A 56 -11.67 1.46 6.85
CA LEU A 56 -12.08 1.06 5.50
C LEU A 56 -12.16 -0.45 5.41
N CYS A 57 -13.27 -0.94 4.89
CA CYS A 57 -13.53 -2.34 4.64
C CYS A 57 -13.61 -2.58 3.13
N ASN A 58 -13.13 -3.73 2.68
CA ASN A 58 -13.27 -4.19 1.31
C ASN A 58 -13.99 -5.54 1.33
N ARG A 59 -15.00 -5.68 0.46
CA ARG A 59 -15.73 -6.94 0.33
C ARG A 59 -15.11 -7.74 -0.80
N PHE A 60 -14.58 -8.91 -0.48
CA PHE A 60 -13.98 -9.81 -1.45
C PHE A 60 -14.95 -10.92 -1.81
N ARG A 61 -14.84 -11.41 -3.05
CA ARG A 61 -15.65 -12.54 -3.54
C ARG A 61 -15.40 -13.83 -2.75
N ASN A 62 -14.18 -13.99 -2.24
CA ASN A 62 -13.75 -15.10 -1.41
C ASN A 62 -12.48 -14.77 -0.63
N SER A 63 -12.12 -15.67 0.29
CA SER A 63 -10.92 -15.59 1.12
C SER A 63 -9.62 -15.58 0.30
N CYS A 64 -9.61 -16.16 -0.90
CA CYS A 64 -8.45 -16.14 -1.79
C CYS A 64 -8.14 -14.77 -2.33
N ALA A 65 -9.16 -14.06 -2.81
CA ALA A 65 -9.00 -12.69 -3.28
C ALA A 65 -8.46 -11.78 -2.17
N MET A 66 -8.97 -11.93 -0.93
CA MET A 66 -8.45 -11.18 0.23
C MET A 66 -6.98 -11.49 0.53
N ARG A 67 -6.59 -12.76 0.55
CA ARG A 67 -5.20 -13.19 0.80
C ARG A 67 -4.25 -12.74 -0.29
N TYR A 68 -4.68 -12.82 -1.54
CA TYR A 68 -3.94 -12.35 -2.70
C TYR A 68 -3.68 -10.86 -2.57
N GLU A 69 -4.74 -10.07 -2.36
CA GLU A 69 -4.68 -8.63 -2.20
C GLU A 69 -3.82 -8.22 -1.00
N SER A 70 -3.86 -8.97 0.10
CA SER A 70 -2.97 -8.75 1.25
C SER A 70 -1.50 -9.00 0.95
N CYS A 71 -1.21 -9.90 0.02
CA CYS A 71 0.16 -10.26 -0.32
C CYS A 71 0.76 -9.33 -1.38
N VAL A 72 -0.03 -8.94 -2.39
CA VAL A 72 0.40 -7.98 -3.42
C VAL A 72 0.37 -6.53 -2.93
N SER A 73 -0.44 -6.23 -1.91
CA SER A 73 -0.41 -4.93 -1.25
C SER A 73 0.96 -4.68 -0.61
N SER A 74 1.34 -3.40 -0.52
CA SER A 74 2.55 -2.97 0.16
C SER A 74 2.66 -3.59 1.55
N SER A 75 3.88 -3.94 1.99
CA SER A 75 4.15 -4.63 3.28
C SER A 75 3.44 -4.02 4.49
N SER A 76 3.16 -2.71 4.44
CA SER A 76 2.54 -1.93 5.50
C SER A 76 1.03 -2.07 5.59
N VAL A 77 0.37 -2.56 4.54
CA VAL A 77 -1.09 -2.67 4.48
C VAL A 77 -1.49 -4.15 4.43
N LYS A 78 -2.08 -4.62 5.52
CA LYS A 78 -2.65 -5.97 5.61
C LYS A 78 -4.16 -5.89 5.68
N TYR A 79 -4.85 -6.81 5.01
CA TYR A 79 -6.27 -6.97 5.24
C TYR A 79 -6.52 -7.90 6.42
N THR A 80 -7.38 -7.48 7.33
CA THR A 80 -7.80 -8.30 8.47
C THR A 80 -9.24 -8.73 8.24
N ALA A 81 -9.50 -10.04 8.19
CA ALA A 81 -10.84 -10.57 8.05
C ALA A 81 -11.74 -10.06 9.19
N VAL A 82 -12.92 -9.56 8.85
CA VAL A 82 -13.94 -9.09 9.80
C VAL A 82 -15.29 -9.69 9.44
N SER A 83 -16.29 -9.51 10.30
CA SER A 83 -17.64 -10.02 10.03
C SER A 83 -18.21 -9.38 8.76
N LEU A 84 -18.98 -10.17 7.99
CA LEU A 84 -19.63 -9.68 6.77
C LEU A 84 -20.55 -8.48 7.01
N SER A 85 -21.12 -8.36 8.22
CA SER A 85 -21.91 -7.21 8.65
C SER A 85 -21.12 -5.89 8.62
N GLN A 86 -19.80 -5.91 8.76
CA GLN A 86 -18.96 -4.72 8.63
C GLN A 86 -18.85 -4.22 7.19
N CYS A 87 -19.10 -5.09 6.20
CA CYS A 87 -19.21 -4.71 4.79
C CYS A 87 -20.67 -4.55 4.34
N SER A 88 -21.60 -4.33 5.27
CA SER A 88 -22.98 -4.03 4.91
C SER A 88 -23.00 -2.86 3.92
N GLY A 89 -23.77 -2.98 2.84
CA GLY A 89 -23.82 -1.93 1.81
C GLY A 89 -22.60 -1.80 0.89
N ILE A 90 -21.55 -2.59 1.10
CA ILE A 90 -20.37 -2.60 0.22
C ILE A 90 -20.53 -3.73 -0.82
N SER A 91 -20.42 -3.39 -2.10
CA SER A 91 -20.41 -4.35 -3.20
C SER A 91 -19.13 -5.16 -3.24
N VAL A 92 -19.20 -6.39 -3.75
CA VAL A 92 -18.02 -7.24 -3.94
C VAL A 92 -17.01 -6.56 -4.88
N GLY A 93 -15.73 -6.56 -4.50
CA GLY A 93 -14.64 -5.87 -5.19
C GLY A 93 -14.52 -4.39 -4.86
N SER A 94 -15.41 -3.84 -4.02
CA SER A 94 -15.42 -2.42 -3.65
C SER A 94 -14.96 -2.19 -2.22
N ARG A 95 -14.29 -1.06 -2.00
CA ARG A 95 -13.88 -0.58 -0.68
C ARG A 95 -14.83 0.52 -0.21
N GLY A 96 -15.17 0.52 1.07
CA GLY A 96 -16.03 1.52 1.71
C GLY A 96 -15.77 1.59 3.21
N THR A 97 -16.59 2.33 3.95
CA THR A 97 -16.46 2.45 5.41
C THR A 97 -16.97 1.19 6.10
N CYS A 98 -16.21 0.66 7.06
CA CYS A 98 -16.65 -0.49 7.87
C CYS A 98 -17.87 -0.10 8.75
N GLY A 99 -18.82 -1.02 8.88
CA GLY A 99 -19.96 -0.89 9.80
C GLY A 99 -21.07 0.05 9.32
N GLY A 100 -20.98 0.57 8.09
CA GLY A 100 -22.02 1.43 7.54
C GLY A 100 -23.23 0.62 7.09
N SER A 101 -24.39 0.83 7.73
CA SER A 101 -25.63 0.83 6.98
C SER A 101 -25.47 1.87 5.87
N SER A 102 -25.81 1.52 4.63
CA SER A 102 -25.90 2.47 3.52
C SER A 102 -26.90 3.58 3.85
N SER A 103 -26.48 4.59 4.61
CA SER A 103 -27.15 5.87 4.62
C SER A 103 -26.46 6.69 3.55
N SER A 104 -27.11 6.76 2.41
CA SER A 104 -26.88 7.75 1.36
C SER A 104 -26.85 9.15 1.98
N SER A 105 -25.70 9.61 2.44
CA SER A 105 -25.52 11.01 2.77
C SER A 105 -25.15 11.72 1.48
N SER A 106 -26.18 12.16 0.74
CA SER A 106 -26.10 13.33 -0.13
C SER A 106 -25.70 14.52 0.73
N SER A 107 -24.42 14.62 1.07
CA SER A 107 -23.82 15.82 1.64
C SER A 107 -22.69 16.20 0.73
N SER A 108 -22.90 17.32 0.05
CA SER A 108 -21.95 18.04 -0.78
C SER A 108 -20.64 18.26 -0.03
N SER A 109 -19.75 17.29 -0.13
CA SER A 109 -18.35 17.38 0.26
C SER A 109 -17.58 16.73 -0.86
N ASN A 110 -16.81 17.54 -1.58
CA ASN A 110 -15.91 17.17 -2.67
C ASN A 110 -14.80 16.21 -2.21
N VAL A 111 -15.14 15.06 -1.65
CA VAL A 111 -14.20 14.00 -1.31
C VAL A 111 -14.13 13.07 -2.52
N VAL A 112 -13.31 13.47 -3.49
CA VAL A 112 -12.94 12.61 -4.62
C VAL A 112 -11.97 11.55 -4.07
N PRO A 113 -12.31 10.25 -4.08
CA PRO A 113 -11.36 9.23 -3.69
C PRO A 113 -10.19 9.24 -4.68
N ILE A 114 -8.98 9.51 -4.19
CA ILE A 114 -7.77 9.47 -5.00
C ILE A 114 -7.43 8.00 -5.26
N ILE A 115 -7.71 7.54 -6.48
CA ILE A 115 -7.34 6.21 -6.96
C ILE A 115 -5.95 6.31 -7.57
N ILE A 116 -4.92 5.92 -6.81
CA ILE A 116 -3.55 5.82 -7.33
C ILE A 116 -3.40 4.47 -8.03
N ARG A 117 -3.43 4.46 -9.37
CA ARG A 117 -2.97 3.32 -10.19
C ARG A 117 -1.47 3.48 -10.42
N ARG A 118 -0.64 2.62 -9.83
CA ARG A 118 0.78 2.52 -10.21
C ARG A 118 0.88 1.50 -11.33
N GLY A 119 1.28 1.97 -12.52
CA GLY A 119 1.70 1.11 -13.64
C GLY A 119 3.09 0.55 -13.44
#